data_AF-X0TEJ9-F1
#
_entry.id   AF-X0TEJ9-F1
#
_cell.length_a   1.000
_cell.length_b   1.000
_cell.length_c   1.000
_cell.angle_alpha   90.00
_cell.angle_beta   90.00
_cell.angle_gamma   90.00
#
_symmetry.space_group_name_H-M   'P 1'
#
loop_
_entity.id
_entity.type
_entity.pdbx_description
1 polymer ?
#
loop_
_entity_poly.entity_id
_entity_poly.type
_entity_poly.pdbx_seq_one_letter_code
_entity_poly.pdbx_strand_id
1 'polypeptide(L)'
;VIKDHKSKVSLPKQLFLFIAGLAILLVSAEILIRSGTALATTLEIPTILIGLFALALGTSLPELSFDISAAVKRRGEILMGETLGSIVSNATLVLGITAIIRPITIDRNNLLLISSAVLVLSLLIFTNFVRSQYKVSVKEGLILIFGYLIFVITMLLYGAGS
;
A
#
# COMPACT_ATOMS: atom_id res chain seq x y z
N VAL A 1 -4.29 42.51 -3.29
CA VAL A 1 -3.66 42.14 -1.99
C VAL A 1 -4.46 40.99 -1.40
N ILE A 2 -4.01 39.75 -1.64
CA ILE A 2 -4.65 38.55 -1.07
C ILE A 2 -4.30 38.56 0.43
N LYS A 3 -5.30 38.73 1.29
CA LYS A 3 -5.16 38.64 2.75
C LYS A 3 -4.81 37.20 3.10
N ASP A 4 -3.53 36.96 3.32
CA ASP A 4 -2.95 35.72 3.80
C ASP A 4 -3.36 35.55 5.28
N HIS A 5 -4.57 35.04 5.53
CA HIS A 5 -5.06 34.67 6.86
C HIS A 5 -4.45 33.32 7.26
N LYS A 6 -3.11 33.22 7.24
CA LYS A 6 -2.39 32.13 7.88
C LYS A 6 -2.47 32.36 9.38
N SER A 7 -3.41 31.70 10.04
CA SER A 7 -3.24 31.39 11.46
C SER A 7 -1.90 30.65 11.55
N LYS A 8 -0.86 31.34 12.04
CA LYS A 8 0.46 30.75 12.25
C LYS A 8 0.33 29.81 13.43
N VAL A 9 -0.20 28.61 13.20
CA VAL A 9 -0.08 27.49 14.12
C VAL A 9 1.41 27.33 14.36
N SER A 10 1.86 27.50 15.60
CA SER A 10 3.29 27.46 15.94
C SER A 10 3.88 26.11 15.51
N LEU A 11 5.13 26.12 15.04
CA LEU A 11 5.84 24.91 14.59
C LEU A 11 5.74 23.75 15.61
N PRO A 12 5.88 23.99 16.93
CA PRO A 12 5.71 22.94 17.94
C PRO A 12 4.30 22.34 17.94
N LYS A 13 3.27 23.17 17.74
CA LYS A 13 1.88 22.72 17.69
C LYS A 13 1.61 21.89 16.42
N GLN A 14 2.23 22.23 15.29
CA GLN A 14 2.12 21.42 14.06
C GLN A 14 2.80 20.05 14.24
N LEU A 15 4.00 20.03 14.81
CA LEU A 15 4.74 18.79 15.07
C LEU A 15 3.98 17.89 16.05
N PHE A 16 3.43 18.49 17.10
CA PHE A 16 2.59 17.78 18.07
C PHE A 16 1.36 17.16 17.40
N LEU A 17 0.62 17.95 16.60
CA LEU A 17 -0.56 17.45 15.88
C LEU A 17 -0.21 16.33 14.89
N PHE A 18 0.95 16.43 14.22
CA PHE A 18 1.44 15.40 13.32
C PHE A 18 1.73 14.08 14.06
N ILE A 19 2.51 14.14 15.14
CA ILE A 19 2.87 12.94 15.92
C ILE A 19 1.62 12.33 16.58
N ALA A 20 0.75 13.16 17.16
CA ALA A 20 -0.50 12.69 17.75
C ALA A 20 -1.42 12.04 16.71
N GLY A 21 -1.56 12.64 15.53
CA GLY A 21 -2.33 12.07 14.42
C GLY A 21 -1.75 10.74 13.94
N LEU A 22 -0.43 10.66 13.78
CA LEU A 22 0.26 9.44 13.41
C LEU A 22 0.05 8.32 14.45
N ALA A 23 0.18 8.64 15.74
CA ALA A 23 -0.02 7.68 16.82
C ALA A 23 -1.47 7.15 16.84
N ILE A 24 -2.46 8.03 16.71
CA ILE A 24 -3.88 7.64 16.65
C ILE A 24 -4.13 6.74 15.44
N LEU A 25 -3.56 7.08 14.29
CA LEU A 25 -3.71 6.31 13.05
C LEU A 25 -3.15 4.89 13.21
N LEU A 26 -1.93 4.76 13.77
CA LEU A 26 -1.29 3.46 14.01
C LEU A 26 -2.06 2.61 15.03
N VAL A 27 -2.50 3.21 16.14
CA VAL A 27 -3.28 2.50 17.16
C VAL A 27 -4.62 2.05 16.60
N SER A 28 -5.28 2.87 15.78
CA SER A 28 -6.55 2.52 15.15
C SER A 28 -6.40 1.34 14.19
N ALA A 29 -5.33 1.30 13.40
CA ALA A 29 -5.01 0.18 12.53
C ALA A 29 -4.78 -1.11 13.33
N GLU A 30 -4.00 -1.05 14.41
CA GLU A 30 -3.73 -2.20 15.29
C GLU A 30 -5.01 -2.75 15.94
N ILE A 31 -5.89 -1.87 16.43
CA ILE A 31 -7.18 -2.27 17.01
C ILE A 31 -8.05 -2.98 15.97
N LEU A 32 -8.08 -2.47 14.73
CA LEU A 32 -8.84 -3.08 13.65
C LEU A 32 -8.31 -4.48 13.30
N ILE A 33 -6.99 -4.63 13.21
CA ILE A 33 -6.32 -5.91 12.97
C ILE A 33 -6.72 -6.90 14.06
N ARG A 34 -6.52 -6.55 15.34
CA ARG A 34 -6.85 -7.42 16.48
C ARG A 34 -8.32 -7.83 16.49
N SER A 35 -9.22 -6.87 16.29
CA SER A 35 -10.66 -7.14 16.27
C SER A 35 -11.06 -8.03 15.08
N GLY A 36 -10.49 -7.77 13.90
CA GLY A 36 -10.69 -8.59 12.71
C GLY A 36 -10.16 -10.02 12.88
N THR A 37 -8.99 -10.18 13.50
CA THR A 37 -8.44 -11.51 13.80
C THR A 37 -9.32 -12.29 14.76
N ALA A 38 -9.84 -11.67 15.82
CA ALA A 38 -10.74 -12.31 16.78
C ALA A 38 -12.07 -12.76 16.15
N LEU A 39 -12.63 -11.95 15.24
CA LEU A 39 -13.82 -12.31 14.46
C LEU A 39 -13.51 -13.49 13.53
N ALA A 40 -12.41 -13.44 12.81
CA ALA A 40 -12.03 -14.48 11.86
C ALA A 40 -11.74 -15.82 12.55
N THR A 41 -11.15 -15.82 13.76
CA THR A 41 -10.99 -17.03 14.57
C THR A 41 -12.33 -17.61 15.03
N THR A 42 -13.32 -16.76 15.31
CA THR A 42 -14.68 -17.20 15.68
C THR A 42 -15.43 -17.80 14.48
N LEU A 43 -15.10 -17.37 13.28
CA LEU A 43 -15.66 -17.85 12.00
C LEU A 43 -14.88 -19.05 11.42
N GLU A 44 -13.97 -19.67 12.19
CA GLU A 44 -13.12 -20.80 11.77
C GLU A 44 -12.31 -20.53 10.49
N ILE A 45 -11.98 -19.26 10.22
CA ILE A 45 -11.13 -18.88 9.10
C ILE A 45 -9.69 -19.34 9.40
N PRO A 46 -8.98 -19.97 8.44
CA PRO A 46 -7.60 -20.40 8.61
C PRO A 46 -6.69 -19.28 9.12
N THR A 47 -5.94 -19.53 10.20
CA THR A 47 -5.04 -18.55 10.83
C THR A 47 -4.00 -17.98 9.88
N ILE A 48 -3.58 -18.76 8.87
CA ILE A 48 -2.66 -18.31 7.81
C ILE A 48 -3.27 -17.17 6.97
N LEU A 49 -4.57 -17.25 6.65
CA LEU A 49 -5.28 -16.22 5.91
C LEU A 49 -5.51 -14.99 6.78
N ILE A 50 -5.78 -15.19 8.07
CA ILE A 50 -5.87 -14.10 9.04
C ILE A 50 -4.55 -13.33 9.11
N GLY A 51 -3.42 -14.04 9.26
CA GLY A 51 -2.10 -13.41 9.28
C GLY A 51 -1.78 -12.67 7.99
N LEU A 52 -2.07 -13.28 6.84
CA LEU A 52 -1.80 -12.68 5.53
C LEU A 52 -2.66 -11.43 5.27
N PHE A 53 -3.98 -11.53 5.45
CA PHE A 53 -4.89 -10.42 5.20
C PHE A 53 -4.80 -9.34 6.27
N ALA A 54 -4.73 -9.70 7.55
CA ALA A 54 -4.72 -8.72 8.62
C ALA A 54 -3.38 -7.95 8.65
N LEU A 55 -2.26 -8.60 8.32
CA LEU A 55 -0.98 -7.90 8.15
C LEU A 55 -1.03 -6.98 6.92
N ALA A 56 -1.41 -7.50 5.75
CA ALA A 56 -1.39 -6.73 4.51
C ALA A 56 -2.39 -5.56 4.49
N LEU A 57 -3.63 -5.79 4.94
CA LEU A 57 -4.63 -4.72 5.03
C LEU A 57 -4.32 -3.78 6.18
N GLY A 58 -3.89 -4.32 7.32
CA GLY A 58 -3.57 -3.55 8.52
C GLY A 58 -2.55 -2.46 8.28
N THR A 59 -1.47 -2.77 7.55
CA THR A 59 -0.42 -1.80 7.23
C THR A 59 -0.85 -0.77 6.19
N SER A 60 -1.69 -1.16 5.22
CA SER A 60 -2.08 -0.28 4.11
C SER A 60 -3.38 0.48 4.33
N LEU A 61 -4.12 0.22 5.40
CA LEU A 61 -5.31 0.98 5.77
C LEU A 61 -5.01 2.46 6.09
N PRO A 62 -3.98 2.80 6.89
CA PRO A 62 -3.51 4.16 7.08
C PRO A 62 -3.23 4.90 5.76
N GLU A 63 -2.48 4.24 4.88
CA GLU A 63 -2.07 4.74 3.55
C GLU A 63 -3.32 4.98 2.70
N LEU A 64 -4.19 3.99 2.59
CA LEU A 64 -5.44 4.09 1.83
C LEU A 64 -6.38 5.20 2.35
N SER A 65 -6.44 5.39 3.67
CA SER A 65 -7.20 6.50 4.27
C SER A 65 -6.62 7.86 3.89
N PHE A 66 -5.30 8.00 3.94
CA PHE A 66 -4.59 9.19 3.49
C PHE A 66 -4.82 9.45 2.00
N ASP A 67 -4.69 8.41 1.17
CA ASP A 67 -4.82 8.47 -0.28
C ASP A 67 -6.20 8.93 -0.72
N ILE A 68 -7.25 8.36 -0.11
CA ILE A 68 -8.63 8.79 -0.34
C ILE A 68 -8.80 10.26 0.06
N SER A 69 -8.27 10.67 1.21
CA SER A 69 -8.35 12.07 1.66
C SER A 69 -7.64 13.03 0.70
N ALA A 70 -6.46 12.65 0.22
CA ALA A 70 -5.65 13.43 -0.72
C ALA A 70 -6.31 13.51 -2.10
N ALA A 71 -6.86 12.40 -2.61
CA ALA A 71 -7.58 12.32 -3.86
C ALA A 71 -8.85 13.18 -3.85
N VAL A 72 -9.65 13.11 -2.78
CA VAL A 72 -10.86 13.96 -2.60
C VAL A 72 -10.47 15.44 -2.56
N LYS A 73 -9.34 15.79 -1.95
CA LYS A 73 -8.80 17.16 -1.90
C LYS A 73 -8.09 17.58 -3.19
N ARG A 74 -8.09 16.74 -4.24
CA ARG A 74 -7.41 16.96 -5.53
C ARG A 74 -5.90 17.23 -5.39
N ARG A 75 -5.25 16.61 -4.41
CA ARG A 75 -3.80 16.76 -4.14
C ARG A 75 -3.00 15.60 -4.73
N GLY A 76 -3.10 15.43 -6.06
CA GLY A 76 -2.47 14.32 -6.78
C GLY A 76 -0.94 14.28 -6.65
N GLU A 77 -0.28 15.43 -6.55
CA GLU A 77 1.18 15.50 -6.37
C GLU A 77 1.64 14.88 -5.05
N ILE A 78 0.90 15.12 -3.96
CA ILE A 78 1.19 14.55 -2.64
C ILE A 78 0.95 13.04 -2.65
N LEU A 79 -0.14 12.62 -3.29
CA LEU A 79 -0.49 11.21 -3.47
C LEU A 79 0.61 10.46 -4.24
N MET A 80 1.11 11.02 -5.35
CA MET A 80 2.22 10.40 -6.09
C MET A 80 3.50 10.30 -5.26
N GLY A 81 3.79 11.33 -4.45
CA GLY A 81 4.96 11.33 -3.57
C GLY A 81 4.89 10.26 -2.49
N GLU A 82 3.70 10.05 -1.90
CA GLU A 82 3.44 8.96 -0.96
C GLU A 82 3.67 7.60 -1.64
N THR A 83 3.02 7.37 -2.78
CA THR A 83 2.99 6.04 -3.40
C THR A 83 4.37 5.63 -3.91
N LEU A 84 5.08 6.55 -4.59
CA LEU A 84 6.44 6.31 -5.05
C LEU A 84 7.41 6.17 -3.89
N GLY A 85 7.25 6.98 -2.83
CA GLY A 85 8.07 6.90 -1.64
C GLY A 85 7.97 5.54 -0.95
N SER A 86 6.75 5.02 -0.78
CA SER A 86 6.50 3.70 -0.19
C SER A 86 7.14 2.59 -1.03
N ILE A 87 6.99 2.62 -2.36
CA ILE A 87 7.61 1.63 -3.25
C ILE A 87 9.13 1.65 -3.14
N VAL A 88 9.77 2.83 -3.22
CA VAL A 88 11.22 2.95 -3.15
C VAL A 88 11.74 2.53 -1.77
N SER A 89 11.10 2.97 -0.69
CA SER A 89 11.45 2.59 0.68
C SER A 89 11.32 1.07 0.90
N ASN A 90 10.22 0.46 0.46
CA ASN A 90 10.01 -0.98 0.63
C ASN A 90 11.00 -1.80 -0.20
N ALA A 91 11.27 -1.39 -1.44
CA ALA A 91 12.21 -2.07 -2.34
C ALA A 91 13.67 -1.96 -1.88
N THR A 92 14.07 -0.83 -1.28
CA THR A 92 15.47 -0.57 -0.92
C THR A 92 15.74 -0.74 0.57
N LEU A 93 15.02 0.00 1.41
CA LEU A 93 15.26 0.06 2.84
C LEU A 93 14.74 -1.19 3.54
N VAL A 94 13.45 -1.53 3.38
CA VAL A 94 12.85 -2.68 4.07
C VAL A 94 13.48 -3.98 3.60
N LEU A 95 13.54 -4.19 2.28
CA LEU A 95 14.19 -5.37 1.68
C LEU A 95 15.67 -5.47 2.05
N GLY A 96 16.42 -4.35 2.03
CA GLY A 96 17.83 -4.31 2.40
C GLY A 96 18.05 -4.69 3.87
N ILE A 97 17.29 -4.10 4.80
CA ILE A 97 17.36 -4.44 6.23
C ILE A 97 16.97 -5.90 6.45
N THR A 98 15.92 -6.38 5.78
CA THR A 98 15.47 -7.77 5.90
C THR A 98 16.55 -8.74 5.45
N ALA A 99 17.21 -8.45 4.32
CA ALA A 99 18.30 -9.29 3.80
C ALA A 99 19.55 -9.30 4.70
N ILE A 100 19.83 -8.20 5.41
CA ILE A 100 20.91 -8.14 6.42
C ILE A 100 20.57 -9.02 7.64
N ILE A 101 19.33 -8.97 8.13
CA ILE A 101 18.90 -9.73 9.30
C ILE A 101 18.78 -11.23 8.99
N ARG A 102 18.15 -11.56 7.85
CA ARG A 102 17.94 -12.93 7.40
C ARG A 102 18.11 -13.00 5.89
N PRO A 103 19.17 -13.65 5.38
CA PRO A 103 19.39 -13.80 3.95
C PRO A 103 18.17 -14.41 3.25
N ILE A 104 17.68 -13.73 2.22
CA ILE A 104 16.48 -14.14 1.47
C ILE A 104 16.91 -15.17 0.42
N THR A 105 16.46 -16.41 0.56
CA THR A 105 16.64 -17.47 -0.44
C THR A 105 15.44 -17.49 -1.38
N ILE A 106 15.68 -17.33 -2.69
CA ILE A 106 14.63 -17.33 -3.72
C ILE A 106 14.61 -18.68 -4.43
N ASP A 107 13.51 -19.42 -4.30
CA ASP A 107 13.25 -20.60 -5.13
C ASP A 107 12.87 -20.19 -6.56
N ARG A 108 13.69 -20.60 -7.52
CA ARG A 108 13.77 -19.97 -8.85
C ARG A 108 12.61 -20.29 -9.79
N ASN A 109 11.91 -21.41 -9.63
CA ASN A 109 11.18 -21.98 -10.76
C ASN A 109 9.80 -21.33 -11.04
N ASN A 110 9.08 -20.80 -10.05
CA ASN A 110 7.71 -20.29 -10.27
C ASN A 110 7.51 -18.82 -9.85
N LEU A 111 8.18 -18.38 -8.77
CA LEU A 111 8.00 -17.04 -8.22
C LEU A 111 8.57 -15.94 -9.13
N LEU A 112 9.72 -16.19 -9.77
CA LEU A 112 10.36 -15.20 -10.63
C LEU A 112 9.58 -14.95 -11.92
N LEU A 113 9.00 -15.98 -12.55
CA LEU A 113 8.31 -15.85 -13.83
C LEU A 113 6.99 -15.07 -13.68
N ILE A 114 6.21 -15.38 -12.65
CA ILE A 114 4.95 -14.68 -12.36
C ILE A 114 5.21 -13.25 -11.87
N SER A 115 6.15 -13.06 -10.94
CA SER A 115 6.47 -11.73 -10.39
C SER A 115 7.08 -10.81 -11.45
N SER A 116 7.95 -11.34 -12.33
CA SER A 116 8.56 -10.56 -13.42
C SER A 116 7.56 -10.19 -14.50
N ALA A 117 6.65 -11.09 -14.89
CA ALA A 117 5.59 -10.79 -15.85
C ALA A 117 4.65 -9.69 -15.35
N VAL A 118 4.29 -9.71 -14.06
CA VAL A 118 3.42 -8.71 -13.43
C VAL A 118 4.13 -7.36 -13.29
N LEU A 119 5.43 -7.37 -12.95
CA LEU A 119 6.26 -6.16 -12.95
C LEU A 119 6.34 -5.53 -14.33
N VAL A 120 6.59 -6.33 -15.37
CA VAL A 120 6.67 -5.86 -16.76
C VAL A 120 5.32 -5.31 -17.22
N LEU A 121 4.21 -5.98 -16.90
CA LEU A 121 2.86 -5.49 -17.20
C LEU A 121 2.57 -4.17 -16.47
N SER A 122 2.93 -4.07 -15.19
CA SER A 122 2.78 -2.85 -14.39
C SER A 122 3.61 -1.70 -14.96
N LEU A 123 4.85 -1.96 -15.37
CA LEU A 123 5.75 -1.00 -16.04
C LEU A 123 5.22 -0.53 -17.39
N LEU A 124 4.63 -1.42 -18.19
CA LEU A 124 4.02 -1.08 -19.49
C LEU A 124 2.77 -0.21 -19.35
N ILE A 125 1.94 -0.48 -18.34
CA ILE A 125 0.78 0.35 -18.03
C ILE A 125 1.24 1.70 -17.46
N PHE A 126 2.27 1.70 -16.60
CA PHE A 126 2.86 2.91 -16.04
C PHE A 126 3.52 3.81 -17.10
N THR A 127 4.16 3.24 -18.13
CA THR A 127 4.73 4.04 -19.23
C THR A 127 3.66 4.66 -20.13
N ASN A 128 2.52 3.99 -20.31
CA ASN A 128 1.37 4.60 -20.97
C ASN A 128 0.75 5.72 -20.11
N PHE A 129 0.76 5.56 -18.78
CA PHE A 129 0.29 6.56 -17.82
C PHE A 129 1.14 7.85 -17.83
N VAL A 130 2.46 7.74 -17.90
CA VAL A 130 3.36 8.92 -18.01
C VAL A 130 3.13 9.70 -19.31
N ARG A 131 2.72 9.02 -20.39
CA ARG A 131 2.38 9.68 -21.67
C ARG A 131 1.05 10.44 -21.64
N SER A 132 0.12 10.10 -20.76
CA SER A 132 -1.24 10.67 -20.68
C SER A 132 -1.36 11.87 -19.72
N GLN A 133 -0.34 12.73 -19.64
CA GLN A 133 -0.36 13.97 -18.83
C GLN A 133 -0.66 13.74 -17.33
N TYR A 134 -0.17 12.64 -16.74
CA TYR A 134 -0.27 12.32 -15.30
C TYR A 134 -1.70 12.12 -14.76
N LYS A 135 -2.67 11.78 -15.62
CA LYS A 135 -4.06 11.53 -15.20
C LYS A 135 -4.45 10.07 -15.43
N VAL A 136 -4.88 9.39 -14.36
CA VAL A 136 -5.52 8.07 -14.45
C VAL A 136 -7.01 8.30 -14.68
N SER A 137 -7.53 7.84 -15.81
CA SER A 137 -8.96 7.77 -16.05
C SER A 137 -9.59 6.61 -15.27
N VAL A 138 -10.89 6.71 -14.98
CA VAL A 138 -11.64 5.64 -14.30
C VAL A 138 -11.51 4.30 -15.04
N LYS A 139 -11.42 4.32 -16.37
CA LYS A 139 -11.24 3.10 -17.19
C LYS A 139 -9.89 2.44 -16.96
N GLU A 140 -8.81 3.23 -16.91
CA GLU A 140 -7.46 2.72 -16.63
C GLU A 140 -7.35 2.19 -15.20
N GLY A 141 -7.96 2.87 -14.23
CA GLY A 141 -8.04 2.40 -12.84
C GLY A 141 -8.77 1.06 -12.71
N LEU A 142 -9.89 0.88 -13.42
CA LEU A 142 -10.62 -0.40 -13.48
C LEU A 142 -9.75 -1.52 -14.07
N ILE A 143 -9.05 -1.27 -15.18
CA ILE A 143 -8.14 -2.25 -15.79
C ILE A 143 -7.05 -2.67 -14.81
N LEU A 144 -6.48 -1.72 -14.06
CA LEU A 144 -5.46 -2.00 -13.04
C LEU A 144 -6.01 -2.87 -11.89
N ILE A 145 -7.21 -2.59 -11.39
CA ILE A 145 -7.86 -3.40 -10.35
C ILE A 145 -8.12 -4.82 -10.85
N PHE A 146 -8.65 -4.97 -12.07
CA PHE A 146 -8.87 -6.30 -12.66
C PHE A 146 -7.56 -7.06 -12.85
N GLY A 147 -6.51 -6.40 -13.32
CA GLY A 147 -5.17 -7.00 -13.43
C GLY A 147 -4.63 -7.48 -12.08
N TYR A 148 -4.79 -6.67 -11.03
CA TYR A 148 -4.40 -7.04 -9.67
C TYR A 148 -5.19 -8.24 -9.14
N LEU A 149 -6.51 -8.29 -9.36
CA LEU A 149 -7.34 -9.43 -8.95
C LEU A 149 -6.94 -10.73 -9.67
N ILE A 150 -6.69 -10.67 -10.98
CA ILE A 150 -6.21 -11.82 -11.75
C ILE A 150 -4.87 -12.31 -11.19
N PHE A 151 -3.96 -11.40 -10.86
CA PHE A 151 -2.69 -11.73 -10.23
C PHE A 151 -2.87 -12.42 -8.88
N VAL A 152 -3.68 -11.86 -7.97
CA VAL A 152 -3.92 -12.44 -6.64
C VAL A 152 -4.57 -13.82 -6.74
N ILE A 153 -5.56 -13.98 -7.63
CA ILE A 153 -6.22 -15.28 -7.85
C ILE A 153 -5.23 -16.31 -8.40
N THR A 154 -4.42 -15.92 -9.39
CA THR A 154 -3.40 -16.81 -9.96
C THR A 154 -2.38 -17.21 -8.91
N MET A 155 -1.93 -16.27 -8.08
CA MET A 155 -1.00 -16.53 -6.99
C MET A 155 -1.61 -17.48 -5.94
N LEU A 156 -2.88 -17.31 -5.57
CA LEU A 156 -3.56 -18.20 -4.63
C LEU A 156 -3.73 -19.61 -5.19
N LEU A 157 -4.14 -19.74 -6.46
CA LEU A 157 -4.33 -21.05 -7.10
C LEU A 157 -3.02 -21.82 -7.28
N TYR A 158 -1.94 -21.13 -7.67
CA TYR A 158 -0.63 -21.75 -7.84
C TYR A 158 0.11 -21.95 -6.50
N GLY A 159 -0.11 -21.08 -5.51
CA GLY A 159 0.49 -21.18 -4.17
C GLY A 159 -0.20 -22.19 -3.24
N ALA A 160 -1.47 -22.52 -3.49
CA ALA A 160 -2.19 -23.59 -2.76
C ALA A 160 -1.94 -24.99 -3.32
N GLY A 161 -1.25 -25.11 -4.46
CA GLY A 161 -0.98 -26.36 -5.16
C GLY A 161 0.41 -26.97 -4.94
N SER A 162 1.22 -26.43 -4.01
CA SER A 162 2.55 -26.91 -3.65
C SER A 162 2.69 -27.19 -2.16
#